data_AF-A0A0Q4JJK6-F1
#
_entry.id   AF-A0A0Q4JJK6-F1
#
_cell.length_a   1.000
_cell.length_b   1.000
_cell.length_c   1.000
_cell.angle_alpha   90.00
_cell.angle_beta   90.00
_cell.angle_gamma   90.00
#
_symmetry.space_group_name_H-M   'P 1'
#
loop_
_entity.id
_entity.type
_entity.pdbx_description
1 polymer ?
#
loop_
_entity_poly.entity_id
_entity_poly.type
_entity_poly.pdbx_seq_one_letter_code
_entity_poly.pdbx_strand_id
1 'polypeptide(L)'
;MNPLDNIILELERIVGEDANIQVFLPVQTGWLDYGLPAEQGPYPCLRIDGLTSLDDKLNRYYLNLKLWGMDMGIGFIEQIEQLRAALATSDKFHCMGYIHQPEPARNCSVFAMTFIP
;
A
#
# COMPACT_ATOMS: atom_id res chain seq x y z
N MET A 1 -15.88 6.31 -11.69
CA MET A 1 -14.58 6.63 -11.07
C MET A 1 -13.72 5.39 -11.21
N ASN A 2 -12.44 5.50 -11.59
CA ASN A 2 -11.57 4.33 -11.71
C ASN A 2 -11.37 3.72 -10.31
N PRO A 3 -11.46 2.38 -10.12
CA PRO A 3 -11.19 1.77 -8.82
C PRO A 3 -9.84 2.18 -8.23
N LEU A 4 -8.83 2.40 -9.07
CA LEU A 4 -7.53 2.91 -8.63
C LEU A 4 -7.63 4.29 -7.99
N ASP A 5 -8.45 5.19 -8.53
CA ASP A 5 -8.62 6.55 -7.98
C ASP A 5 -9.23 6.47 -6.58
N ASN A 6 -10.24 5.61 -6.39
CA ASN A 6 -10.87 5.40 -5.08
C ASN A 6 -9.89 4.83 -4.05
N ILE A 7 -9.05 3.88 -4.48
CA ILE A 7 -8.00 3.28 -3.63
C ILE A 7 -6.98 4.35 -3.23
N ILE A 8 -6.51 5.17 -4.18
CA ILE A 8 -5.53 6.24 -3.90
C ILE A 8 -6.13 7.28 -2.94
N LEU A 9 -7.36 7.74 -3.19
CA LEU A 9 -8.03 8.71 -2.33
C LEU A 9 -8.21 8.20 -0.89
N GLU A 10 -8.56 6.92 -0.74
CA GLU A 10 -8.69 6.31 0.58
C GLU A 10 -7.33 6.15 1.27
N LEU A 11 -6.26 5.80 0.53
CA LEU A 11 -4.90 5.77 1.07
C LEU A 11 -4.41 7.16 1.49
N GLU A 12 -4.68 8.19 0.69
CA GLU A 12 -4.39 9.59 1.02
C GLU A 12 -5.11 10.03 2.29
N ARG A 13 -6.37 9.62 2.46
CA ARG A 13 -7.14 9.87 3.70
C ARG A 13 -6.47 9.20 4.90
N ILE A 14 -6.18 7.90 4.82
CA ILE A 14 -5.61 7.12 5.92
C ILE A 14 -4.23 7.64 6.32
N VAL A 15 -3.34 7.88 5.34
CA VAL A 15 -1.98 8.37 5.60
C VAL A 15 -1.98 9.84 6.02
N GLY A 16 -2.91 10.65 5.49
CA GLY A 16 -3.04 12.06 5.85
C GLY A 16 -3.64 12.30 7.25
N GLU A 17 -4.45 11.36 7.75
CA GLU A 17 -5.04 11.44 9.11
C GLU A 17 -4.03 11.09 10.22
N ASP A 18 -3.09 10.17 9.95
CA ASP A 18 -2.06 9.78 10.92
C ASP A 18 -0.71 10.42 10.58
N ALA A 19 -0.39 11.51 11.28
CA ALA A 19 0.86 12.25 11.12
C ALA A 19 2.13 11.42 11.40
N ASN A 20 2.01 10.23 11.99
CA ASN A 20 3.15 9.34 12.22
C ASN A 20 3.53 8.52 10.98
N ILE A 21 2.61 8.39 10.02
CA ILE A 21 2.87 7.64 8.78
C ILE A 21 3.63 8.53 7.81
N GLN A 22 4.87 8.17 7.51
CA GLN A 22 5.76 8.91 6.62
C GLN A 22 6.06 8.11 5.36
N VAL A 23 5.01 7.78 4.59
CA VAL A 23 5.13 6.98 3.37
C VAL A 23 4.82 7.78 2.11
N PHE A 24 5.60 7.57 1.05
CA PHE A 24 5.33 8.16 -0.26
C PHE A 24 4.30 7.32 -1.01
N LEU A 25 3.13 7.89 -1.26
CA LEU A 25 2.02 7.24 -1.96
C LEU A 25 2.32 7.02 -3.45
N PRO A 26 1.61 6.08 -4.12
CA PRO A 26 1.75 5.88 -5.55
C PRO A 26 1.31 7.13 -6.31
N VAL A 27 2.22 7.71 -7.09
CA VAL A 27 1.87 8.72 -8.10
C VAL A 27 1.27 7.97 -9.29
N GLN A 28 0.22 8.51 -9.92
CA GLN A 28 -0.35 7.92 -11.14
C GLN A 28 0.66 7.96 -12.29
N THR A 29 1.52 6.94 -12.40
CA THR A 29 2.50 6.79 -13.48
C THR A 29 2.18 5.56 -14.31
N GLY A 30 1.09 5.63 -15.08
CA GLY A 30 0.72 4.61 -16.06
C GLY A 30 0.41 3.22 -15.48
N TRP A 31 -0.07 2.31 -16.34
CA TRP A 31 -0.51 0.97 -15.94
C TRP A 31 0.63 -0.07 -15.80
N LEU A 32 1.88 0.30 -16.10
CA LEU A 32 2.99 -0.64 -16.25
C LEU A 32 3.94 -0.72 -15.03
N ASP A 33 3.84 0.20 -14.07
CA ASP A 33 4.78 0.31 -12.94
C ASP A 33 4.23 -0.27 -11.60
N TYR A 34 3.23 -1.15 -11.66
CA TYR A 34 2.60 -1.70 -10.45
C TYR A 34 3.59 -2.50 -9.60
N GLY A 35 3.63 -2.17 -8.32
CA GLY A 35 4.33 -2.93 -7.29
C GLY A 35 5.83 -2.69 -7.12
N LEU A 36 6.55 -2.18 -8.12
CA LEU A 36 7.99 -1.92 -8.00
C LEU A 36 8.28 -0.46 -7.59
N PRO A 37 9.23 -0.20 -6.67
CA PRO A 37 9.63 1.14 -6.34
C PRO A 37 10.69 1.62 -7.34
N ALA A 38 10.77 2.94 -7.54
CA ALA A 38 11.80 3.53 -8.38
C ALA A 38 13.21 3.15 -7.89
N GLU A 39 14.17 3.05 -8.82
CA GLU A 39 15.55 2.71 -8.46
C GLU A 39 16.15 3.69 -7.44
N GLN A 40 15.80 4.96 -7.62
CA GLN A 40 16.09 6.06 -6.72
C GLN A 40 14.77 6.77 -6.44
N GLY A 41 14.57 7.15 -5.18
CA GLY A 41 13.33 7.78 -4.79
C GLY A 41 13.26 7.92 -3.28
N PRO A 42 12.23 8.61 -2.80
CA PRO A 42 12.06 8.78 -1.38
C PRO A 42 11.48 7.48 -0.79
N TYR A 43 12.10 7.01 0.29
CA TYR A 43 11.70 5.82 1.05
C TYR A 43 11.37 6.25 2.50
N PRO A 44 10.45 5.55 3.19
CA PRO A 44 9.69 4.40 2.70
C PRO A 44 8.56 4.80 1.73
N CYS A 45 8.24 3.95 0.76
CA CYS A 45 7.19 4.25 -0.24
C CYS A 45 6.17 3.12 -0.37
N LEU A 46 4.92 3.50 -0.61
CA LEU A 46 3.80 2.57 -0.80
C LEU A 46 3.51 2.41 -2.30
N ARG A 47 3.32 1.17 -2.74
CA ARG A 47 2.95 0.83 -4.12
C ARG A 47 1.76 -0.10 -4.12
N ILE A 48 0.89 0.07 -5.12
CA ILE A 48 -0.21 -0.84 -5.39
C ILE A 48 0.29 -1.88 -6.39
N ASP A 49 -0.10 -3.13 -6.20
CA ASP A 49 0.23 -4.24 -7.11
C ASP A 49 -0.97 -5.19 -7.26
N GLY A 50 -1.04 -5.90 -8.38
CA GLY A 50 -1.99 -6.99 -8.60
C GLY A 50 -3.47 -6.59 -8.52
N LEU A 51 -3.81 -5.32 -8.79
CA LEU A 51 -5.20 -4.84 -8.74
C LEU A 51 -6.09 -5.64 -9.70
N THR A 52 -7.01 -6.41 -9.13
CA THR A 52 -7.88 -7.33 -9.88
C THR A 52 -9.29 -7.27 -9.34
N SER A 53 -10.29 -7.29 -10.23
CA SER A 53 -11.70 -7.38 -9.81
C SER A 53 -12.02 -8.79 -9.31
N LEU A 54 -12.61 -8.88 -8.12
CA LEU A 54 -13.11 -10.14 -7.55
C LEU A 54 -14.61 -10.33 -7.85
N ASP A 55 -15.38 -9.25 -7.78
CA ASP A 55 -16.81 -9.23 -8.06
C ASP A 55 -17.22 -7.87 -8.61
N ASP A 56 -17.47 -7.82 -9.93
CA ASP A 56 -17.88 -6.60 -10.64
C ASP A 56 -19.26 -6.08 -10.20
N LYS A 57 -20.12 -6.92 -9.62
CA LYS A 57 -21.45 -6.49 -9.15
C LYS A 57 -21.37 -5.81 -7.79
N LEU A 58 -20.42 -6.21 -6.97
CA LEU A 58 -20.18 -5.66 -5.63
C LEU A 58 -19.01 -4.65 -5.61
N ASN A 59 -18.41 -4.35 -6.77
CA ASN A 59 -17.23 -3.51 -6.91
C ASN A 59 -16.11 -3.91 -5.93
N ARG A 60 -15.86 -5.22 -5.76
CA ARG A 60 -14.82 -5.71 -4.86
C ARG A 60 -13.53 -5.93 -5.62
N TYR A 61 -12.44 -5.40 -5.09
CA TYR A 61 -11.13 -5.49 -5.72
C TYR A 61 -10.13 -6.15 -4.79
N TYR A 62 -9.34 -7.07 -5.33
CA TYR A 62 -8.14 -7.56 -4.67
C TYR A 62 -6.95 -6.69 -5.10
N LEU A 63 -6.07 -6.36 -4.16
CA LEU A 63 -4.79 -5.73 -4.46
C LEU A 63 -3.76 -6.09 -3.38
N ASN A 64 -2.50 -5.92 -3.72
CA ASN A 64 -1.40 -5.92 -2.77
C ASN A 64 -0.95 -4.47 -2.56
N LEU A 65 -0.86 -4.05 -1.31
CA LEU A 65 -0.11 -2.85 -0.94
C LEU A 65 1.29 -3.27 -0.55
N LYS A 66 2.30 -2.76 -1.26
CA LYS A 66 3.71 -3.03 -1.03
C LYS A 66 4.35 -1.81 -0.40
N LEU A 67 4.74 -1.93 0.87
CA LEU A 67 5.53 -0.92 1.56
C LEU A 67 7.01 -1.25 1.39
N TRP A 68 7.72 -0.37 0.70
CA TRP A 68 9.13 -0.51 0.40
C TRP A 68 9.99 0.34 1.32
N GLY A 69 11.10 -0.22 1.79
CA GLY A 69 12.12 0.44 2.60
C GLY A 69 13.53 0.14 2.09
N MET A 70 14.47 1.02 2.40
CA MET A 70 15.89 0.83 2.08
C MET A 70 16.58 -0.11 3.08
N ASP A 71 16.13 -0.15 4.32
CA ASP A 71 16.66 -0.99 5.39
C ASP A 71 15.53 -1.63 6.23
N MET A 72 15.87 -2.63 7.05
CA MET A 72 14.99 -3.20 8.09
C MET A 72 15.34 -2.61 9.46
N GLY A 73 15.56 -1.29 9.50
CA GLY A 73 15.75 -0.60 10.77
C GLY A 73 14.49 -0.62 11.62
N ILE A 74 14.63 -0.34 12.92
CA ILE A 74 13.49 -0.23 13.85
C ILE A 74 12.44 0.75 13.31
N GLY A 75 12.87 1.87 12.74
CA GLY A 75 11.96 2.86 12.15
C GLY A 75 11.11 2.30 11.00
N PHE A 76 11.65 1.39 10.17
CA PHE A 76 10.85 0.77 9.11
C PHE A 76 9.80 -0.18 9.68
N ILE A 77 10.16 -0.96 10.71
CA ILE A 77 9.23 -1.86 11.41
C ILE A 77 8.10 -1.05 12.08
N GLU A 78 8.42 0.07 12.71
CA GLU A 78 7.42 0.98 13.29
C GLU A 78 6.47 1.52 12.21
N GLN A 79 6.99 1.91 11.04
CA GLN A 79 6.17 2.37 9.91
C GLN A 79 5.24 1.26 9.36
N ILE A 80 5.70 0.00 9.33
CA ILE A 80 4.86 -1.14 8.92
C ILE A 80 3.69 -1.32 9.90
N GLU A 81 3.94 -1.26 11.21
CA GLU A 81 2.89 -1.41 12.23
C GLU A 81 1.93 -0.21 12.25
N GLN A 82 2.44 1.01 12.10
CA GLN A 82 1.61 2.22 11.98
C GLN A 82 0.69 2.14 10.75
N LEU A 83 1.25 1.75 9.60
CA LEU A 83 0.45 1.54 8.39
C LEU A 83 -0.60 0.44 8.60
N ARG A 84 -0.24 -0.69 9.23
CA ARG A 84 -1.19 -1.76 9.54
C ARG A 84 -2.34 -1.26 10.41
N ALA A 85 -2.02 -0.52 11.48
CA ALA A 85 -3.00 0.02 12.41
C ALA A 85 -3.95 1.00 11.71
N ALA A 86 -3.42 1.89 10.87
CA ALA A 86 -4.22 2.86 10.14
C ALA A 86 -5.07 2.22 9.03
N LEU A 87 -4.55 1.23 8.31
CA LEU A 87 -5.37 0.46 7.35
C LEU A 87 -6.54 -0.24 8.04
N ALA A 88 -6.39 -0.67 9.30
CA ALA A 88 -7.45 -1.32 10.06
C ALA A 88 -8.57 -0.36 10.54
N THR A 89 -8.38 0.96 10.43
CA THR A 89 -9.44 1.94 10.75
C THR A 89 -10.36 2.21 9.57
N SER A 90 -9.96 1.82 8.35
CA SER A 90 -10.78 1.94 7.15
C SER A 90 -11.83 0.84 7.09
N ASP A 91 -13.07 1.23 6.77
CA ASP A 91 -14.15 0.29 6.47
C ASP A 91 -14.09 -0.24 5.03
N LYS A 92 -13.25 0.37 4.17
CA LYS A 92 -13.07 0.01 2.76
C LYS A 92 -11.94 -0.97 2.53
N PHE A 93 -10.89 -0.86 3.33
CA PHE A 93 -9.73 -1.74 3.25
C PHE A 93 -9.83 -2.88 4.26
N HIS A 94 -9.80 -4.11 3.75
CA HIS A 94 -9.75 -5.30 4.58
C HIS A 94 -8.42 -6.01 4.39
N CYS A 95 -7.65 -6.09 5.48
CA CYS A 95 -6.33 -6.69 5.54
C CYS A 95 -6.33 -7.83 6.57
N MET A 96 -5.75 -8.98 6.22
CA MET A 96 -5.55 -10.08 7.19
C MET A 96 -4.20 -9.99 7.92
N GLY A 97 -3.29 -9.15 7.46
CA GLY A 97 -1.93 -9.01 7.96
C GLY A 97 -0.96 -8.63 6.85
N TYR A 98 0.33 -8.71 7.14
CA TYR A 98 1.38 -8.46 6.15
C TYR A 98 2.44 -9.55 6.20
N ILE A 99 3.19 -9.67 5.11
CA ILE A 99 4.32 -10.58 4.98
C ILE A 99 5.55 -9.78 4.58
N HIS A 100 6.68 -10.03 5.23
CA HIS A 100 7.96 -9.48 4.79
C HIS A 100 8.51 -10.28 3.61
N GLN A 101 8.80 -9.59 2.52
CA GLN A 101 9.44 -10.10 1.34
C GLN A 101 10.76 -9.32 1.16
N PRO A 102 11.88 -9.81 1.70
CA PRO A 102 13.18 -9.22 1.40
C PRO A 102 13.48 -9.42 -0.08
N GLU A 103 13.77 -8.34 -0.78
CA GLU A 103 14.17 -8.33 -2.18
C GLU A 103 15.67 -7.97 -2.27
N PRO A 104 16.37 -8.34 -3.37
CA PRO A 104 17.76 -7.94 -3.54
C PRO A 104 17.90 -6.41 -3.42
N ALA A 105 18.67 -5.97 -2.42
CA ALA A 105 18.95 -4.57 -2.08
C ALA A 105 17.80 -3.72 -1.49
N ARG A 106 16.59 -4.27 -1.27
CA ARG A 106 15.45 -3.53 -0.66
C ARG A 106 14.58 -4.42 0.21
N ASN A 107 13.84 -3.80 1.11
CA ASN A 107 12.88 -4.50 1.94
C ASN A 107 11.47 -4.17 1.47
N CYS A 108 10.62 -5.18 1.38
CA CYS A 108 9.22 -5.02 1.04
C CYS A 108 8.36 -5.70 2.10
N SER A 109 7.32 -5.02 2.56
CA SER A 109 6.23 -5.63 3.32
C SER A 109 4.98 -5.60 2.46
N VAL A 110 4.39 -6.77 2.23
CA VAL A 110 3.22 -6.94 1.37
C VAL A 110 1.99 -7.12 2.25
N PHE A 111 1.02 -6.24 2.06
CA PHE A 111 -0.30 -6.31 2.66
C PHE A 111 -1.27 -6.80 1.58
N ALA A 112 -1.80 -8.00 1.75
CA ALA A 112 -2.83 -8.53 0.86
C ALA A 112 -4.18 -7.93 1.28
N MET A 113 -4.80 -7.18 0.39
CA MET A 113 -5.97 -6.35 0.69
C MET A 113 -7.15 -6.73 -0.19
N THR A 114 -8.34 -6.62 0.38
CA THR A 114 -9.58 -6.42 -0.39
C THR A 114 -10.05 -5.00 -0.19
N PHE A 115 -10.37 -4.32 -1.30
CA PHE A 115 -10.95 -2.98 -1.31
C PHE A 115 -12.42 -3.04 -1.72
N ILE A 116 -13.28 -2.35 -0.96
CA ILE A 116 -14.71 -2.23 -1.20
C ILE A 116 -15.07 -0.72 -1.14
N PRO A 117 -15.40 -0.08 -2.27
CA PRO A 117 -15.58 1.37 -2.36
C PRO A 117 -16.83 1.92 -1.65
#